data_AF-A0A2N0NFG6-F1
#
_entry.id   AF-A0A2N0NFG6-F1
#
_cell.length_a   1.000
_cell.length_b   1.000
_cell.length_c   1.000
_cell.angle_alpha   90.00
_cell.angle_beta   90.00
_cell.angle_gamma   90.00
#
_symmetry.space_group_name_H-M   'P 1'
#
loop_
_entity.id
_entity.type
_entity.pdbx_description
1 polymer ?
#
loop_
_entity_poly.entity_id
_entity_poly.type
_entity_poly.pdbx_seq_one_letter_code
_entity_poly.pdbx_strand_id
1 'polypeptide(L)' 'NGFIVYRKNLNKHLEILRERITMQQLSPLAGSLWNSEPVQVKEFYKELSEKIKKLHNNRVENYIKN' A
#
# COMPACT_ATOMS: atom_id res chain seq x y z
N ASN A 1 -0.42 4.76 5.88
CA ASN A 1 -1.52 3.80 6.07
C ASN A 1 -1.13 2.50 5.38
N GLY A 2 -1.04 1.40 6.14
CA GLY A 2 -0.65 0.08 5.64
C GLY A 2 -1.61 -0.48 4.60
N PHE A 3 -2.92 -0.30 4.77
CA PHE A 3 -3.93 -0.77 3.81
C PHE A 3 -3.74 -0.18 2.40
N ILE A 4 -3.35 1.10 2.31
CA ILE A 4 -3.14 1.76 1.01
C ILE A 4 -1.91 1.17 0.30
N VAL A 5 -0.87 0.81 1.05
CA VAL A 5 0.33 0.16 0.51
C VAL A 5 -0.01 -1.26 0.06
N TYR A 6 -0.76 -2.00 0.87
CA TYR A 6 -1.29 -3.33 0.54
C TYR A 6 -2.09 -3.32 -0.77
N ARG A 7 -3.08 -2.43 -0.88
CA ARG A 7 -3.93 -2.31 -2.09
C ARG A 7 -3.12 -1.98 -3.34
N LYS A 8 -2.09 -1.13 -3.23
CA LYS A 8 -1.18 -0.83 -4.35
C LYS A 8 -0.35 -2.04 -4.76
N ASN A 9 0.17 -2.79 -3.80
CA ASN A 9 0.92 -4.02 -4.08
C ASN A 9 0.03 -5.09 -4.73
N LEU A 10 -1.20 -5.26 -4.22
CA LEU A 10 -2.19 -6.16 -4.82
C LEU A 10 -2.49 -5.80 -6.27
N ASN A 11 -2.73 -4.51 -6.56
CA ASN A 11 -2.97 -4.05 -7.92
C ASN A 11 -1.80 -4.41 -8.85
N LYS A 12 -0.57 -4.13 -8.41
CA LYS A 12 0.64 -4.44 -9.19
C LYS A 12 0.80 -5.94 -9.41
N HIS A 13 0.46 -6.76 -8.41
CA HIS A 13 0.49 -8.21 -8.54
C HIS A 13 -0.51 -8.70 -9.62
N LEU A 14 -1.73 -8.17 -9.61
CA LEU A 14 -2.75 -8.50 -10.61
C LEU A 14 -2.35 -8.03 -12.02
N GLU A 15 -1.74 -6.85 -12.15
CA GLU A 15 -1.19 -6.36 -13.42
C GLU A 15 -0.13 -7.31 -13.99
N ILE A 16 0.76 -7.86 -13.14
CA ILE A 16 1.77 -8.85 -13.54
C ILE A 16 1.10 -10.14 -14.04
N LEU A 17 0.00 -10.55 -13.40
CA LEU A 17 -0.82 -11.69 -13.83
C LEU A 17 -1.67 -11.40 -15.07
N ARG A 18 -1.56 -10.20 -15.66
CA ARG A 18 -2.38 -9.68 -16.77
C ARG A 18 -3.87 -9.57 -16.45
N GLU A 19 -4.22 -9.60 -15.17
CA GLU A 19 -5.58 -9.36 -14.68
C GLU A 19 -5.80 -7.86 -14.54
N ARG A 20 -6.42 -7.26 -15.55
CA ARG A 20 -6.77 -5.83 -15.52
C ARG A 20 -8.09 -5.63 -14.82
N ILE A 21 -8.03 -5.34 -13.53
CA ILE A 21 -9.21 -4.97 -12.74
C ILE A 21 -9.30 -3.46 -12.54
N THR A 22 -10.52 -2.95 -12.54
CA THR A 22 -10.77 -1.53 -12.26
C THR A 22 -10.57 -1.21 -10.78
N MET A 23 -10.32 0.06 -10.46
CA MET A 23 -10.24 0.51 -9.06
C MET A 23 -11.53 0.24 -8.26
N GLN A 24 -12.68 0.22 -8.94
CA GLN A 24 -13.98 -0.12 -8.35
C GLN A 24 -14.06 -1.59 -7.93
N GLN A 25 -13.41 -2.50 -8.67
CA GLN A 25 -13.31 -3.91 -8.34
C GLN A 25 -12.20 -4.18 -7.31
N LEU A 26 -11.07 -3.48 -7.43
CA LEU A 26 -9.92 -3.64 -6.54
C LEU A 26 -10.23 -3.24 -5.10
N SER A 27 -10.98 -2.15 -4.90
CA SER A 27 -11.23 -1.61 -3.56
C SER A 27 -11.98 -2.57 -2.62
N PRO A 28 -13.11 -3.19 -3.02
CA PRO A 28 -13.77 -4.20 -2.21
C PRO A 28 -12.93 -5.47 -2.09
N LEU A 29 -12.27 -5.93 -3.16
CA LEU A 29 -11.39 -7.11 -3.12
C LEU A 29 -10.26 -6.94 -2.09
N ALA A 30 -9.54 -5.82 -2.14
CA ALA A 30 -8.46 -5.50 -1.22
C ALA A 30 -8.98 -5.41 0.22
N GLY A 31 -10.18 -4.86 0.43
CA GLY A 31 -10.81 -4.81 1.75
C GLY A 31 -11.08 -6.20 2.33
N SER A 32 -11.70 -7.08 1.54
CA SER A 32 -11.99 -8.46 1.95
C SER A 32 -10.72 -9.26 2.24
N LEU A 33 -9.71 -9.16 1.37
CA LEU A 33 -8.43 -9.82 1.59
C LEU A 33 -7.74 -9.26 2.83
N TRP A 34 -7.62 -7.93 2.95
CA TRP A 34 -6.98 -7.28 4.09
C TRP A 34 -7.63 -7.68 5.42
N ASN A 35 -8.95 -7.78 5.49
CA ASN A 35 -9.62 -8.22 6.72
C ASN A 35 -9.24 -9.65 7.10
N SER A 36 -9.06 -10.51 6.11
CA SER A 36 -8.69 -11.92 6.25
C SER A 36 -7.19 -12.15 6.48
N GLU A 37 -6.35 -11.14 6.22
CA GLU A 37 -4.91 -11.26 6.40
C GLU A 37 -4.51 -11.45 7.88
N PRO A 38 -3.47 -12.27 8.15
CA PRO A 38 -2.87 -12.38 9.47
C PRO A 38 -2.35 -11.05 10.01
N VAL A 39 -2.27 -10.95 11.34
CA VAL A 39 -1.77 -9.74 12.03
C VAL A 39 -0.35 -9.39 11.57
N GLN A 40 0.51 -10.39 11.37
CA GLN A 40 1.90 -10.20 10.94
C GLN A 40 1.98 -9.51 9.56
N VAL A 41 1.08 -9.86 8.64
CA VAL A 41 0.99 -9.21 7.33
C VAL A 41 0.58 -7.75 7.50
N LYS A 42 -0.42 -7.50 8.35
CA LYS A 42 -0.89 -6.13 8.63
C LYS A 42 0.20 -5.27 9.26
N GLU A 43 0.98 -5.84 10.17
CA GLU A 43 2.14 -5.20 10.81
C GLU A 43 3.24 -4.89 9.80
N PHE A 44 3.61 -5.84 8.95
CA PHE A 44 4.58 -5.62 7.87
C PHE A 44 4.18 -4.41 7.00
N TYR A 45 2.92 -4.35 6.56
CA TYR A 45 2.43 -3.25 5.75
C TYR A 45 2.31 -1.93 6.53
N LYS A 46 2.04 -1.98 7.83
CA LYS A 46 2.07 -0.81 8.71
C LYS A 46 3.48 -0.23 8.77
N GLU A 47 4.49 -1.04 9.08
CA GLU A 47 5.90 -0.63 9.12
C GLU A 47 6.36 -0.07 7.79
N LEU A 48 6.03 -0.74 6.69
CA LEU A 48 6.36 -0.28 5.35
C LEU A 48 5.76 1.10 5.08
N SER A 49 4.51 1.33 5.50
CA SER A 49 3.86 2.62 5.33
C SER A 49 4.52 3.74 6.15
N GLU A 50 5.02 3.43 7.35
CA GLU A 50 5.78 4.39 8.17
C GLU A 50 7.14 4.71 7.55
N LYS A 51 7.86 3.70 7.02
CA LYS A 51 9.12 3.93 6.30
C LYS A 51 8.92 4.85 5.09
N ILE A 52 7.87 4.63 4.31
CA ILE A 52 7.51 5.49 3.17
C ILE A 52 7.19 6.92 3.63
N LYS A 53 6.42 7.07 4.72
CA LYS A 53 6.07 8.39 5.27
C LYS A 53 7.31 9.15 5.75
N LYS A 54 8.21 8.50 6.48
CA LYS A 54 9.49 9.10 6.91
C LYS A 54 10.33 9.57 5.72
N LEU A 55 10.47 8.72 4.70
CA LEU A 55 11.22 9.06 3.49
C LEU A 55 10.59 10.24 2.73
N HIS A 56 9.27 10.31 2.65
CA HIS A 56 8.57 11.45 2.06
C HIS A 56 8.81 12.74 2.85
N ASN A 57 8.64 12.71 4.17
CA ASN A 57 8.86 13.87 5.03
C ASN A 57 10.30 14.40 4.92
N ASN A 58 11.30 13.52 4.96
CA ASN A 58 12.70 13.90 4.80
C ASN A 58 12.96 14.60 3.46
N ARG A 59 12.36 14.08 2.37
CA ARG A 59 12.46 14.73 1.04
C ARG A 59 11.81 16.11 1.05
N VAL A 60 10.60 16.23 1.59
CA VAL A 60 9.87 17.50 1.67
C VAL A 60 10.65 18.53 2.48
N GLU A 61 11.20 18.15 3.63
CA GLU A 61 12.05 19.03 4.43
C GLU A 61 13.28 19.52 3.65
N ASN A 62 13.94 18.65 2.89
CA ASN A 62 15.07 19.03 2.05
C ASN A 62 14.67 19.99 0.92
N TYR A 63 13.44 19.90 0.41
CA TYR A 63 12.95 20.83 -0.62
C TYR A 63 12.50 22.18 -0.06
N ILE A 64 12.07 22.24 1.20
CA ILE A 64 11.63 23.50 1.85
C ILE A 64 12.81 24.27 2.43
N LYS A 65 13.89 23.58 2.84
CA LYS A 65 15.08 24.19 3.45
C LYS A 65 16.12 24.69 2.43
N ASN A 66 15.99 24.32 1.15
CA ASN A 66 16.74 24.88 0.02
C ASN A 66 16.00 26.05 -0.59
#